data_AF-A0A7X9IK91-F1
#
_entry.id   AF-A0A7X9IK91-F1
#
_cell.length_a   1.000
_cell.length_b   1.000
_cell.length_c   1.000
_cell.angle_alpha   90.00
_cell.angle_beta   90.00
_cell.angle_gamma   90.00
#
_symmetry.space_group_name_H-M   'P 1'
#
loop_
_entity.id
_entity.type
_entity.pdbx_description
1 polymer ?
#
loop_
_entity_poly.entity_id
_entity_poly.type
_entity_poly.pdbx_seq_one_letter_code
_entity_poly.pdbx_strand_id
1 'polypeptide(L)' 'MALTIISSFFKASLGVAALLWGASLLVRGGGSIALKFGVSPLVVGILVLAFGTSSPELFISAHSTLSNQDGIAIGNVIG' A
#
# COMPACT_ATOMS: atom_id res chain seq x y z
N MET A 1 26.77 -16.06 4.80
CA MET A 1 25.43 -16.64 5.13
C MET A 1 24.68 -15.78 6.14
N ALA A 2 25.20 -15.56 7.36
CA ALA A 2 24.55 -14.70 8.36
C ALA A 2 24.36 -13.24 7.88
N LEU A 3 25.40 -12.65 7.27
CA LEU A 3 25.35 -11.28 6.75
C LEU A 3 24.28 -11.09 5.65
N THR A 4 24.08 -12.12 4.82
CA THR A 4 23.10 -12.11 3.72
C THR A 4 21.66 -12.11 4.25
N ILE A 5 21.39 -12.88 5.32
CA ILE A 5 20.08 -12.94 5.97
C ILE A 5 19.73 -11.59 6.59
N ILE A 6 20.67 -10.98 7.30
CA ILE A 6 20.48 -9.65 7.92
C ILE A 6 20.16 -8.60 6.85
N SER A 7 20.86 -8.62 5.71
CA SER A 7 20.58 -7.71 4.59
C SER A 7 19.17 -7.90 4.00
N SER A 8 18.71 -9.14 3.85
CA SER A 8 17.37 -9.43 3.35
C SER A 8 16.27 -8.94 4.29
N PHE A 9 16.41 -9.17 5.60
CA PHE A 9 15.48 -8.65 6.60
C PHE A 9 15.44 -7.13 6.62
N PHE A 10 16.60 -6.48 6.54
CA PHE A 10 16.67 -5.02 6.48
C PHE A 10 15.93 -4.46 5.26
N LYS A 11 16.12 -5.05 4.07
CA LYS A 11 15.42 -4.65 2.85
C LYS A 11 13.91 -4.85 2.96
N ALA A 12 13.47 -5.98 3.53
CA ALA A 12 12.05 -6.25 3.74
C ALA A 12 11.41 -5.22 4.67
N SER A 13 12.02 -4.95 5.83
CA SER A 13 11.51 -3.97 6.79
C SER A 13 11.47 -2.56 6.20
N LEU A 14 12.50 -2.17 5.45
CA LEU A 14 12.54 -0.86 4.79
C LEU A 14 11.45 -0.74 3.72
N GLY A 15 11.21 -1.80 2.95
CA GLY A 15 10.14 -1.88 1.95
C GLY A 15 8.75 -1.73 2.57
N VAL A 16 8.49 -2.44 3.67
CA VAL A 16 7.22 -2.33 4.42
C VAL A 16 7.04 -0.91 4.95
N ALA A 17 8.06 -0.33 5.57
CA ALA A 17 8.00 1.03 6.08
C ALA A 17 7.71 2.06 4.95
N ALA A 18 8.35 1.90 3.79
CA ALA A 18 8.13 2.74 2.63
C ALA A 18 6.70 2.62 2.08
N LEU A 19 6.13 1.40 2.00
CA LEU A 19 4.75 1.18 1.57
C LEU A 19 3.74 1.83 2.52
N LEU A 20 3.91 1.64 3.83
CA LEU A 20 3.02 2.24 4.84
C LEU A 20 3.08 3.76 4.80
N TRP A 21 4.28 4.32 4.65
CA TRP A 21 4.44 5.76 4.55
C TRP A 21 3.85 6.32 3.24
N GLY A 22 4.09 5.65 2.12
CA GLY A 22 3.52 6.01 0.82
C GLY A 22 1.99 6.00 0.83
N ALA A 23 1.37 4.99 1.45
CA ALA A 23 -0.08 4.92 1.63
C ALA A 23 -0.63 6.10 2.44
N SER A 24 0.05 6.47 3.54
CA SER A 24 -0.31 7.66 4.34
C SER A 24 -0.21 8.96 3.55
N LEU A 25 0.83 9.11 2.71
CA LEU A 25 0.97 10.28 1.84
C LEU A 25 -0.12 10.34 0.76
N LEU A 26 -0.45 9.21 0.14
CA LEU A 26 -1.53 9.11 -0.85
C LEU A 26 -2.87 9.55 -0.26
N VAL A 27 -3.18 9.07 0.94
CA VAL A 27 -4.39 9.45 1.69
C VAL A 27 -4.45 10.94 1.99
N ARG A 28 -3.40 11.48 2.59
CA ARG A 28 -3.38 12.89 3.03
C ARG A 28 -3.38 13.83 1.84
N GLY A 29 -2.58 13.52 0.82
CA GLY A 29 -2.50 14.29 -0.41
C GLY A 29 -3.81 14.23 -1.20
N GLY A 30 -4.29 13.02 -1.49
CA GLY A 30 -5.54 12.80 -2.23
C GLY A 30 -6.75 13.40 -1.52
N GLY A 31 -6.85 13.24 -0.19
CA GLY A 31 -7.92 13.85 0.60
C GLY A 31 -7.88 15.38 0.60
N SER A 32 -6.69 15.98 0.73
CA SER A 32 -6.53 17.44 0.64
C SER A 32 -6.94 17.98 -0.73
N ILE A 33 -6.58 17.27 -1.80
CA ILE A 33 -6.99 17.61 -3.17
C ILE A 33 -8.52 17.51 -3.28
N ALA A 34 -9.13 16.37 -2.92
CA ALA A 34 -10.57 16.16 -3.05
C ALA A 34 -11.39 17.24 -2.31
N LEU A 35 -10.97 17.65 -1.12
CA LEU A 35 -11.61 18.75 -0.38
C LEU A 35 -11.53 20.09 -1.13
N LYS A 36 -10.39 20.40 -1.77
CA LYS A 36 -10.24 21.62 -2.59
C LYS A 36 -11.13 21.61 -3.84
N PHE A 37 -11.47 20.42 -4.35
CA PHE A 37 -12.39 20.24 -5.47
C PHE A 37 -13.87 20.20 -5.04
N GLY A 38 -14.19 20.47 -3.76
CA GLY A 38 -15.56 20.54 -3.26
C GLY A 38 -16.20 19.18 -2.98
N VAL A 39 -15.41 18.10 -2.93
CA VAL A 39 -15.90 16.77 -2.52
C VAL A 39 -16.25 16.81 -1.03
N SER A 40 -17.39 16.23 -0.65
CA SER A 40 -17.84 16.26 0.74
C SER A 40 -16.85 15.53 1.67
N PRO A 41 -16.63 16.01 2.90
CA PRO A 41 -15.75 15.36 3.86
C PRO A 41 -16.11 13.90 4.13
N LEU A 42 -17.40 13.56 4.04
CA LEU A 42 -17.90 12.19 4.20
C LEU A 42 -17.38 11.28 3.08
N VAL A 43 -17.48 11.73 1.82
CA VAL A 43 -16.99 10.96 0.67
C VAL A 43 -15.47 10.82 0.73
N VAL A 44 -14.76 11.90 1.10
CA VAL A 44 -13.31 11.85 1.31
C VAL A 44 -12.95 10.86 2.42
N GLY A 45 -13.66 10.88 3.55
CA GLY A 45 -13.42 9.96 4.66
C GLY A 45 -13.57 8.49 4.27
N ILE A 46 -14.63 8.15 3.54
CA ILE A 46 -14.88 6.77 3.08
C ILE A 46 -13.81 6.33 2.06
N LEU A 47 -13.46 7.18 1.09
CA LEU A 47 -12.45 6.86 0.09
C LEU A 47 -11.05 6.73 0.70
N VAL A 48 -10.70 7.63 1.61
CA VAL A 48 -9.43 7.59 2.34
C VAL A 48 -9.31 6.32 3.17
N LEU A 49 -10.39 5.93 3.87
CA LEU A 49 -10.40 4.72 4.68
C LEU A 49 -10.19 3.48 3.79
N ALA A 50 -10.90 3.40 2.66
CA ALA A 50 -10.83 2.27 1.74
C ALA A 50 -9.50 2.21 0.97
N PHE A 51 -9.10 3.28 0.30
CA PHE A 51 -7.87 3.29 -0.50
C PHE A 51 -6.62 3.29 0.36
N GLY A 52 -6.60 4.05 1.46
CA GLY A 52 -5.42 4.18 2.30
C GLY A 52 -4.98 2.89 2.94
N THR A 53 -5.96 2.12 3.42
CA THR A 53 -5.70 0.86 4.11
C THR A 53 -5.42 -0.29 3.17
N SER A 54 -5.94 -0.27 1.93
CA SER A 54 -5.71 -1.32 0.92
C SER A 54 -4.64 -0.99 -0.13
N SER A 55 -3.99 0.18 -0.06
CA SER A 55 -2.97 0.59 -1.03
C SER A 55 -1.74 -0.32 -1.04
N PRO A 56 -1.17 -0.71 0.13
CA PRO A 56 -0.06 -1.66 0.17
C PRO A 56 -0.42 -3.02 -0.46
N GLU A 57 -1.60 -3.54 -0.13
CA GLU A 57 -2.14 -4.81 -0.59
C GLU A 57 -2.35 -4.77 -2.10
N LEU A 58 -2.92 -3.68 -2.63
CA LEU A 58 -3.05 -3.47 -4.07
C LEU A 58 -1.69 -3.52 -4.77
N PHE A 59 -0.68 -2.88 -4.19
CA PHE A 59 0.66 -2.88 -4.77
C PHE A 59 1.28 -4.28 -4.78
N ILE A 60 1.15 -5.04 -3.68
CA ILE A 60 1.65 -6.42 -3.57
C ILE A 60 0.93 -7.33 -4.57
N SER A 61 -0.39 -7.27 -4.66
CA SER A 61 -1.18 -8.06 -5.61
C SER A 61 -0.85 -7.73 -7.07
N ALA A 62 -0.73 -6.44 -7.40
CA ALA A 62 -0.34 -6.02 -8.75
C ALA A 62 1.08 -6.48 -9.10
N HIS A 63 2.04 -6.27 -8.20
CA HIS A 63 3.43 -6.62 -8.44
C HIS A 63 3.64 -8.13 -8.55
N SER A 64 2.98 -8.92 -7.71
CA SER A 64 3.07 -10.39 -7.76
C SER A 64 2.47 -10.96 -9.04
N THR A 65 1.33 -10.46 -9.49
CA THR A 65 0.74 -10.84 -10.78
C THR A 65 1.70 -10.51 -11.94
N LEU A 66 2.26 -9.30 -11.97
CA LEU A 66 3.25 -8.90 -12.98
C LEU A 66 4.54 -9.74 -12.94
N SER A 67 4.85 -10.33 -11.78
CA SER A 67 6.01 -11.19 -11.56
C SER A 67 5.72 -12.67 -11.78
N ASN A 68 4.56 -13.03 -12.36
CA ASN A 68 4.09 -14.41 -12.56
C ASN A 68 3.99 -15.22 -11.24
N GLN A 69 3.65 -14.53 -10.14
CA GLN A 69 3.49 -15.11 -8.80
C GLN A 69 2.04 -14.96 -8.32
N ASP A 70 1.08 -15.39 -9.14
CA ASP A 70 -0.36 -15.17 -8.93
C ASP A 70 -0.87 -15.73 -7.59
N GLY A 71 -0.24 -16.79 -7.08
CA GLY A 71 -0.57 -17.34 -5.76
C GLY A 71 -0.39 -16.34 -4.61
N ILE A 72 0.58 -15.43 -4.72
CA ILE A 72 0.79 -14.35 -3.74
C ILE A 72 -0.34 -13.32 -3.86
N ALA A 73 -0.75 -12.96 -5.08
CA ALA A 73 -1.84 -12.02 -5.30
C ALA A 73 -3.16 -12.55 -4.71
N ILE A 74 -3.49 -13.82 -4.97
CA ILE A 74 -4.67 -14.48 -4.42
C ILE A 74 -4.61 -14.52 -2.89
N GLY A 75 -3.47 -14.96 -2.33
CA GLY A 75 -3.29 -15.03 -0.87
C GLY A 75 -3.41 -13.68 -0.19
N ASN A 76 -2.93 -12.60 -0.83
CA ASN A 76 -3.01 -11.24 -0.32
C ASN A 76 -4.41 -10.61 -0.41
N VAL A 77 -5.25 -11.04 -1.35
CA VAL A 77 -6.64 -10.53 -1.48
C VAL A 77 -7.62 -11.31 -0.58
N ILE A 78 -7.41 -12.62 -0.42
CA ILE A 78 -8.30 -13.48 0.38
C ILE A 78 -7.98 -13.40 1.88
N GLY A 79 -6.70 -13.29 2.22
CA GLY A 79 -6.21 -13.21 3.61
C GLY A 79 -6.64 -11.92 4.30
#